data_AF-A0A7Y3MCU0-F1
#
_entry.id   AF-A0A7Y3MCU0-F1
#
_cell.length_a   1.000
_cell.length_b   1.000
_cell.length_c   1.000
_cell.angle_alpha   90.00
_cell.angle_beta   90.00
_cell.angle_gamma   90.00
#
_symmetry.space_group_name_H-M   'P 1'
#
loop_
_entity.id
_entity.type
_entity.pdbx_description
1 polymer ?
#
loop_
_entity_poly.entity_id
_entity_poly.type
_entity_poly.pdbx_seq_one_letter_code
_entity_poly.pdbx_strand_id
1 'polypeptide(L)'
;PLEAALVSVPALTGPDMSGQADIHHALVAGGAARQVQDAAELASAMAELLGDESLRRQMGAAGAAAIAQNRGVTERALAHVSEILDRVPGNPETAP
;
A
#
# COMPACT_ATOMS: atom_id res chain seq x y z
N PRO A 1 5.53 4.05 0.47
CA PRO A 1 4.66 4.92 -0.35
C PRO A 1 3.18 4.90 0.06
N LEU A 2 2.84 4.28 1.21
CA LEU A 2 1.46 4.20 1.68
C LEU A 2 0.93 5.58 2.08
N GLU A 3 1.80 6.39 2.67
CA GLU A 3 1.56 7.75 3.13
C GLU A 3 1.06 8.64 1.98
N ALA A 4 1.69 8.56 0.81
CA ALA A 4 1.29 9.30 -0.38
C ALA A 4 -0.09 8.86 -0.90
N ALA A 5 -0.38 7.56 -0.87
CA ALA A 5 -1.68 7.02 -1.24
C ALA A 5 -2.80 7.49 -0.29
N LEU A 6 -2.53 7.60 1.01
CA LEU A 6 -3.47 8.11 2.01
C LEU A 6 -3.89 9.57 1.75
N VAL A 7 -2.96 10.39 1.24
CA VAL A 7 -3.22 11.80 0.91
C VAL A 7 -3.51 12.05 -0.58
N SER A 8 -3.68 10.98 -1.37
CA SER A 8 -3.98 11.04 -2.81
C SER A 8 -2.96 11.85 -3.63
N VAL A 9 -1.68 11.71 -3.32
CA VAL A 9 -0.57 12.37 -4.02
C VAL A 9 0.24 11.34 -4.80
N PRO A 10 0.70 11.65 -6.04
CA PRO A 10 1.57 10.76 -6.81
C PRO A 10 2.85 10.39 -6.06
N ALA A 11 3.27 9.13 -6.16
CA ALA A 11 4.50 8.65 -5.53
C ALA A 11 5.51 8.15 -6.56
N LEU A 12 6.76 8.58 -6.42
CA LEU A 12 7.92 7.99 -7.08
C LEU A 12 8.76 7.24 -6.04
N THR A 13 9.23 6.04 -6.37
CA THR A 13 10.04 5.21 -5.47
C THR A 13 11.31 4.73 -6.15
N GLY A 14 12.39 4.56 -5.39
CA GLY A 14 13.60 3.90 -5.88
C GLY A 14 13.46 2.38 -5.98
N PRO A 15 14.54 1.68 -6.37
CA PRO A 15 14.51 0.24 -6.57
C PRO A 15 14.51 -0.60 -5.29
N ASP A 16 15.04 -0.07 -4.19
CA ASP A 16 15.00 -0.76 -2.91
C ASP A 16 13.73 -0.42 -2.13
N MET A 17 12.75 -1.31 -2.25
CA MET A 17 11.49 -1.28 -1.50
C MET A 17 11.26 -2.58 -0.72
N SER A 18 12.35 -3.31 -0.43
CA SER A 18 12.33 -4.65 0.15
C SER A 18 11.55 -4.75 1.48
N GLY A 19 11.63 -3.72 2.33
CA GLY A 19 10.91 -3.68 3.59
C GLY A 19 9.38 -3.58 3.47
N GLN A 20 8.85 -3.21 2.30
CA GLN A 20 7.42 -3.01 2.05
C GLN A 20 7.02 -3.53 0.65
N ALA A 21 7.64 -4.63 0.21
CA ALA A 21 7.55 -5.13 -1.16
C ALA A 21 6.10 -5.40 -1.62
N ASP A 22 5.27 -6.03 -0.79
CA ASP A 22 3.90 -6.40 -1.17
C ASP A 22 3.03 -5.17 -1.45
N ILE A 23 3.05 -4.21 -0.54
CA ILE A 23 2.24 -2.99 -0.70
C ILE A 23 2.81 -2.08 -1.78
N HIS A 24 4.14 -2.05 -1.93
CA HIS A 24 4.78 -1.34 -3.03
C HIS A 24 4.37 -1.93 -4.38
N HIS A 25 4.44 -3.24 -4.55
CA HIS A 25 4.01 -3.93 -5.78
C HIS A 25 2.54 -3.66 -6.09
N ALA A 26 1.65 -3.74 -5.08
CA ALA A 26 0.24 -3.42 -5.25
C ALA A 26 0.02 -1.97 -5.71
N LEU A 27 0.75 -1.01 -5.13
CA LEU A 27 0.65 0.40 -5.50
C LEU A 27 1.22 0.67 -6.91
N VAL A 28 2.30 0.02 -7.31
CA VAL A 28 2.85 0.14 -8.67
C VAL A 28 1.91 -0.48 -9.69
N ALA A 29 1.44 -1.71 -9.45
CA ALA A 29 0.49 -2.40 -10.34
C ALA A 29 -0.84 -1.64 -10.49
N GLY A 30 -1.29 -0.99 -9.42
CA GLY A 30 -2.49 -0.14 -9.43
C GLY A 30 -2.28 1.26 -10.04
N GLY A 31 -1.06 1.63 -10.42
CA GLY A 31 -0.74 2.97 -10.95
C GLY A 31 -0.70 4.08 -9.90
N ALA A 32 -0.72 3.74 -8.61
CA ALA A 32 -0.61 4.69 -7.50
C ALA A 32 0.83 5.13 -7.21
N ALA A 33 1.81 4.34 -7.64
CA ALA A 33 3.23 4.65 -7.54
C ALA A 33 3.96 4.28 -8.83
N ARG A 34 5.08 4.95 -9.11
CA ARG A 34 5.99 4.60 -10.19
C ARG A 34 7.38 4.37 -9.63
N GLN A 35 7.94 3.21 -9.91
CA GLN A 35 9.33 2.91 -9.58
C GLN A 35 10.25 3.52 -10.64
N VAL A 36 11.34 4.14 -10.19
CA VAL A 36 12.41 4.68 -11.03
C VAL A 36 13.74 4.04 -10.63
N GLN A 37 14.63 3.83 -11.59
CA GLN A 37 15.90 3.12 -11.38
C GLN A 37 17.05 4.05 -11.01
N ASP A 38 17.03 5.29 -11.49
CA ASP A 38 18.12 6.24 -11.31
C ASP A 38 17.66 7.70 -11.28
N ALA A 39 18.63 8.60 -11.15
CA ALA A 39 18.40 10.04 -11.09
C ALA A 39 17.83 10.63 -12.39
N ALA A 40 18.17 10.07 -13.55
CA ALA A 40 17.69 10.56 -14.84
C ALA A 40 16.20 10.21 -15.01
N GLU A 41 15.82 8.97 -14.69
CA GLU A 41 14.42 8.55 -14.67
C GLU A 41 13.61 9.33 -13.64
N LEU A 42 14.17 9.57 -12.45
CA LEU A 42 13.52 10.41 -11.43
C LEU A 42 13.25 11.82 -11.96
N ALA A 43 14.25 12.46 -12.56
CA ALA A 43 14.10 13.80 -13.11
C ALA A 43 13.04 13.86 -14.22
N SER A 44 13.03 12.89 -15.14
CA SER A 44 12.00 12.80 -16.20
C SER A 44 10.61 12.62 -15.60
N ALA A 45 10.45 11.65 -14.70
CA ALA A 45 9.16 11.36 -14.08
C ALA A 45 8.64 12.53 -13.25
N MET A 46 9.52 13.27 -12.56
CA MET A 46 9.15 14.51 -11.87
C MET A 46 8.69 15.58 -12.86
N ALA A 47 9.40 15.80 -13.97
CA ALA A 47 9.01 16.78 -14.97
C ALA A 47 7.63 16.46 -15.59
N GLU A 48 7.40 15.18 -15.92
CA GLU A 48 6.10 14.69 -16.40
C GLU A 48 4.99 14.97 -15.38
N LEU A 49 5.20 14.57 -14.12
CA LEU A 49 4.20 14.75 -13.07
C LEU A 49 3.93 16.22 -12.76
N LEU A 50 4.95 17.08 -12.75
CA LEU A 50 4.78 18.50 -12.50
C LEU A 50 4.06 19.19 -13.68
N GLY A 51 4.31 18.74 -14.91
CA GLY A 51 3.71 19.27 -16.13
C GLY A 51 2.29 18.77 -16.43
N ASP A 52 1.90 17.59 -15.95
CA ASP A 52 0.61 16.97 -16.26
C ASP A 52 -0.28 16.81 -15.01
N GLU A 53 -1.25 17.71 -14.87
CA GLU A 53 -2.22 17.64 -13.77
C GLU A 53 -3.13 16.41 -13.84
N SER A 54 -3.50 15.96 -15.04
CA SER A 54 -4.36 14.80 -15.22
C SER A 54 -3.66 13.54 -14.71
N LEU A 55 -2.38 13.37 -15.07
CA LEU A 55 -1.56 12.27 -14.58
C LEU A 55 -1.48 12.27 -13.05
N ARG A 56 -1.25 13.43 -12.43
CA ARG A 56 -1.23 13.54 -10.96
C ARG A 56 -2.54 13.09 -10.33
N ARG A 57 -3.68 13.54 -10.87
CA ARG A 57 -5.00 13.18 -10.36
C ARG A 57 -5.29 11.70 -10.52
N GLN A 58 -4.90 11.10 -11.66
CA GLN A 58 -5.07 9.67 -11.91
C GLN A 58 -4.27 8.83 -10.91
N MET A 59 -2.97 9.13 -10.73
CA MET A 59 -2.13 8.42 -9.76
C MET A 59 -2.63 8.60 -8.32
N GLY A 60 -3.04 9.82 -7.94
CA GLY A 60 -3.61 10.09 -6.62
C GLY A 60 -4.91 9.29 -6.38
N ALA A 61 -5.80 9.25 -7.36
CA ALA A 61 -7.05 8.49 -7.29
C ALA A 61 -6.79 6.97 -7.21
N ALA A 62 -5.80 6.46 -7.94
CA ALA A 62 -5.36 5.08 -7.82
C ALA A 62 -4.86 4.75 -6.41
N GLY A 63 -4.11 5.66 -5.79
CA GLY A 63 -3.68 5.53 -4.39
C GLY A 63 -4.86 5.44 -3.42
N ALA A 64 -5.82 6.36 -3.54
CA ALA A 64 -7.03 6.33 -2.72
C ALA A 64 -7.85 5.04 -2.90
N ALA A 65 -7.95 4.55 -4.14
CA ALA A 65 -8.62 3.30 -4.46
C ALA A 65 -7.91 2.09 -3.84
N ALA A 66 -6.57 2.04 -3.91
CA ALA A 66 -5.78 0.97 -3.28
C ALA A 66 -5.97 0.95 -1.76
N ILE A 67 -5.97 2.13 -1.11
CA ILE A 67 -6.30 2.23 0.33
C ILE A 67 -7.71 1.72 0.61
N ALA A 68 -8.71 2.15 -0.17
CA ALA A 68 -10.09 1.75 0.02
C ALA A 68 -10.29 0.23 -0.10
N GLN A 69 -9.60 -0.41 -1.05
CA GLN A 69 -9.62 -1.87 -1.23
C GLN A 69 -8.94 -2.63 -0.07
N ASN A 70 -7.95 -2.01 0.56
CA ASN A 70 -7.26 -2.55 1.73
C ASN A 70 -7.94 -2.19 3.07
N ARG A 71 -9.02 -1.41 3.08
CA ARG A 71 -9.87 -1.26 4.28
C ARG A 71 -10.52 -2.60 4.61
N GLY A 72 -10.68 -2.91 5.89
CA GLY A 72 -11.21 -4.21 6.30
C GLY A 72 -10.17 -5.32 6.42
N VAL A 73 -8.90 -5.10 6.03
CA VAL A 73 -7.85 -6.12 6.19
C VAL A 73 -7.63 -6.44 7.68
N THR A 74 -7.60 -5.43 8.54
CA THR A 74 -7.45 -5.63 10.00
C THR A 74 -8.61 -6.41 10.58
N GLU A 75 -9.85 -6.05 10.21
CA GLU A 75 -11.05 -6.72 10.68
C GLU A 75 -11.12 -8.18 10.20
N ARG A 76 -10.77 -8.44 8.94
CA ARG A 76 -10.68 -9.81 8.40
C ARG A 76 -9.58 -10.63 9.08
N ALA A 77 -8.42 -10.02 9.32
CA ALA A 77 -7.32 -10.66 10.03
C ALA A 77 -7.75 -11.01 11.47
N LEU A 78 -8.42 -10.08 12.15
CA LEU A 78 -8.94 -10.32 13.49
C LEU A 78 -9.98 -11.44 13.52
N ALA A 79 -10.94 -11.42 12.58
CA ALA A 79 -11.94 -12.48 12.47
C ALA A 79 -11.30 -13.86 12.27
N HIS A 80 -10.25 -13.95 11.46
CA HIS A 80 -9.53 -15.19 11.24
C HIS A 80 -8.75 -15.65 12.48
N VAL A 81 -8.09 -14.73 13.19
CA VAL A 81 -7.43 -15.04 14.47
C VAL A 81 -8.45 -15.52 15.50
N SER A 82 -9.62 -14.87 15.61
CA SER A 82 -10.70 -15.30 16.50
C SER A 82 -11.18 -16.72 16.17
N GLU A 83 -11.39 -17.05 14.89
CA GLU A 83 -11.76 -18.41 14.48
C GLU A 83 -10.73 -19.47 14.90
N ILE A 84 -9.44 -19.15 14.82
CA ILE A 84 -8.38 -20.05 15.26
C ILE A 84 -8.41 -20.22 16.79
N LEU A 85 -8.58 -19.13 17.53
CA LEU A 85 -8.63 -19.16 18.98
C LEU A 85 -9.83 -19.97 19.50
N ASP A 86 -11.00 -19.83 18.87
CA ASP A 86 -12.20 -20.58 19.23
C ASP A 86 -12.04 -22.10 19.00
N ARG A 87 -11.09 -22.51 18.16
CA ARG A 87 -10.77 -23.93 17.87
C ARG A 87 -9.73 -24.52 18.82
N VAL A 88 -9.03 -23.70 19.59
CA VAL A 88 -8.08 -24.16 20.60
C VAL A 88 -8.84 -24.36 21.91
N PRO A 89 -9.04 -25.61 22.39
CA PRO A 89 -9.62 -25.82 23.71
C PRO A 89 -8.72 -25.15 24.74
N GLY A 90 -9.29 -24.28 25.58
CA GLY A 90 -8.56 -23.55 26.61
C GLY A 90 -7.74 -24.48 27.49
N ASN A 91 -6.51 -24.09 27.82
CA ASN A 91 -5.65 -24.87 28.70
C ASN A 91 -6.33 -25.03 30.08
N PRO A 92 -6.60 -26.26 30.57
CA PRO A 92 -7.30 -26.49 31.83
C PRO A 92 -6.55 -25.96 33.07
N GLU A 93 -5.29 -25.53 32.95
CA GLU A 93 -4.46 -24.98 34.03
C GLU A 93 -4.84 -23.56 34.51
N THR A 94 -5.92 -22.95 34.00
CA THR A 94 -6.39 -21.62 34.45
C THR A 94 -7.76 -21.64 35.15
N ALA A 95 -8.23 -22.81 35.60
CA ALA A 95 -9.31 -22.86 36.58
C ALA A 95 -8.77 -22.53 37.99
N PRO A 96 -9.46 -21.68 38.78
CA PRO A 96 -8.99 -21.20 40.09
C PRO A 96 -8.84 -22.29 41.15
#